data_AF-A0A285UAC4-F1
#
_entry.id   AF-A0A285UAC4-F1
#
_cell.length_a   1.000
_cell.length_b   1.000
_cell.length_c   1.000
_cell.angle_alpha   90.00
_cell.angle_beta   90.00
_cell.angle_gamma   90.00
#
_symmetry.space_group_name_H-M   'P 1'
#
loop_
_entity.id
_entity.type
_entity.pdbx_description
1 polymer ?
#
loop_
_entity_poly.entity_id
_entity_poly.type
_entity_poly.pdbx_seq_one_letter_code
_entity_poly.pdbx_strand_id
1 'polypeptide(L)'
;MHRELETIVVTPEEMAGIDKAAADSGIDSEALMERAGRAVAAAALRRFPGALRFVVLAGPGNNGGDGYVAARVLAEAGCAVSLYQLAPPRGRSDAGKASARFFGSVGSLTAYVPAIGDVVIDALFGAGLSRNLDPAVCDLVVRINGLALPVLAVDLPSGVDGRTGQALGAAFEAVHTVTFMCRKPGHLLMPGRSLCGELEVFDIGIPARIVLAASHHLRVNVPAVWSMSLPKAAASAHKYGHGHLAVFSGGPLATGAARLSATAGLHAGAGLVTVLSPPKAGAANAAHLTAVMLREIDGVPALDGLLADPRYSAFVLGPGFGDLDRARAYVACLRERPLVLDADGITAFRDRPEALFEAFDGGQTRLVLTPHDGEFSRLFPDIASDAALSKIDRARAAAVRSHAVIVLKGADTVIAAPDGRALINDNAPPWLATAGSGDVLSGIIGAHLAQDMPAFEAAAAGVWRHGEAARRAGPGLTAEDLVDFLKGIAEFE
;
A
#
# COMPACT_ATOMS: atom_id res chain seq x y z
N MET A 1 -14.21 1.92 17.56
CA MET A 1 -14.18 1.25 16.24
C MET A 1 -13.81 -0.20 16.45
N HIS A 2 -14.41 -1.14 15.72
CA HIS A 2 -13.88 -2.51 15.69
C HIS A 2 -12.49 -2.46 15.07
N ARG A 3 -11.42 -2.81 15.84
CA ARG A 3 -10.02 -2.76 15.37
C ARG A 3 -9.79 -3.46 14.03
N GLU A 4 -10.63 -4.44 13.70
CA GLU A 4 -10.54 -5.14 12.43
C GLU A 4 -10.89 -4.25 11.22
N LEU A 5 -11.88 -3.35 11.36
CA LEU A 5 -12.33 -2.45 10.29
C LEU A 5 -11.25 -1.43 9.90
N GLU A 6 -10.37 -1.06 10.83
CA GLU A 6 -9.26 -0.12 10.57
C GLU A 6 -8.33 -0.61 9.47
N THR A 7 -8.23 -1.94 9.32
CA THR A 7 -7.36 -2.57 8.33
C THR A 7 -8.06 -2.80 7.01
N ILE A 8 -9.39 -2.76 6.95
CA ILE A 8 -10.13 -3.12 5.74
C ILE A 8 -10.10 -1.96 4.74
N VAL A 9 -9.81 -2.30 3.50
CA VAL A 9 -9.93 -1.39 2.36
C VAL A 9 -11.00 -1.94 1.44
N VAL A 10 -11.96 -1.09 1.09
CA VAL A 10 -13.08 -1.47 0.21
C VAL A 10 -13.02 -0.68 -1.08
N THR A 11 -13.31 -1.32 -2.21
CA THR A 11 -13.46 -0.59 -3.47
C THR A 11 -14.72 0.28 -3.45
N PRO A 12 -14.84 1.30 -4.33
CA PRO A 12 -16.07 2.08 -4.43
C PRO A 12 -17.32 1.22 -4.71
N GLU A 13 -17.16 0.16 -5.51
CA GLU A 13 -18.23 -0.79 -5.82
C GLU A 13 -18.64 -1.60 -4.59
N GLU A 14 -17.67 -2.12 -3.83
CA GLU A 14 -17.92 -2.83 -2.57
C GLU A 14 -18.62 -1.92 -1.55
N MET A 15 -18.19 -0.66 -1.43
CA MET A 15 -18.83 0.30 -0.53
C MET A 15 -20.27 0.58 -0.92
N ALA A 16 -20.57 0.74 -2.21
CA ALA A 16 -21.95 0.87 -2.68
C ALA A 16 -22.80 -0.38 -2.36
N GLY A 17 -22.19 -1.56 -2.43
CA GLY A 17 -22.80 -2.82 -1.98
C GLY A 17 -23.07 -2.84 -0.48
N ILE A 18 -22.13 -2.35 0.33
CA ILE A 18 -22.26 -2.21 1.79
C ILE A 18 -23.39 -1.25 2.15
N ASP A 19 -23.46 -0.09 1.51
CA ASP A 19 -24.52 0.90 1.74
C ASP A 19 -25.90 0.32 1.40
N LYS A 20 -26.00 -0.41 0.28
CA LYS A 20 -27.22 -1.10 -0.10
C LYS A 20 -27.61 -2.17 0.92
N ALA A 21 -26.67 -3.00 1.35
CA ALA A 21 -26.92 -4.04 2.35
C ALA A 21 -27.30 -3.45 3.72
N ALA A 22 -26.76 -2.28 4.09
CA ALA A 22 -27.17 -1.54 5.27
C ALA A 22 -28.62 -1.08 5.16
N ALA A 23 -29.01 -0.46 4.04
CA ALA A 23 -30.38 -0.05 3.79
C ALA A 23 -31.36 -1.24 3.78
N ASP A 24 -31.01 -2.34 3.11
CA ASP A 24 -31.79 -3.58 3.08
C ASP A 24 -31.96 -4.21 4.48
N SER A 25 -31.03 -3.94 5.40
CA SER A 25 -31.13 -4.35 6.82
C SER A 25 -32.01 -3.44 7.68
N GLY A 26 -32.61 -2.39 7.10
CA GLY A 26 -33.47 -1.43 7.78
C GLY A 26 -32.73 -0.25 8.42
N ILE A 27 -31.44 -0.07 8.13
CA ILE A 27 -30.68 1.11 8.57
C ILE A 27 -31.11 2.31 7.71
N ASP A 28 -31.50 3.39 8.37
CA ASP A 28 -31.89 4.63 7.69
C ASP A 28 -30.68 5.33 7.06
N SER A 29 -30.68 5.41 5.73
CA SER A 29 -29.62 6.05 4.95
C SER A 29 -29.53 7.56 5.19
N GLU A 30 -30.64 8.21 5.56
CA GLU A 30 -30.63 9.63 5.95
C GLU A 30 -29.89 9.83 7.27
N ALA A 31 -30.08 8.92 8.24
CA ALA A 31 -29.35 8.95 9.51
C ALA A 31 -27.84 8.71 9.32
N LEU A 32 -27.45 7.86 8.35
CA LEU A 32 -26.06 7.67 7.98
C LEU A 32 -25.44 8.95 7.41
N MET A 33 -26.12 9.62 6.47
CA MET A 33 -25.71 10.92 5.91
C MET A 33 -25.62 12.01 6.97
N GLU A 34 -26.58 12.06 7.90
CA GLU A 34 -26.56 13.01 9.02
C GLU A 34 -25.32 12.83 9.91
N ARG A 35 -24.91 11.58 10.16
CA ARG A 35 -23.67 11.28 10.92
C ARG A 35 -22.42 11.64 10.13
N ALA A 36 -22.38 11.31 8.85
CA ALA A 36 -21.28 11.63 7.95
C ALA A 36 -21.02 13.14 7.89
N GLY A 37 -22.04 13.95 7.57
CA GLY A 37 -21.89 15.41 7.50
C GLY A 37 -21.57 16.06 8.86
N ARG A 38 -22.07 15.52 9.98
CA ARG A 38 -21.67 15.97 11.33
C ARG A 38 -20.19 15.69 11.61
N ALA A 39 -19.67 14.54 11.18
CA ALA A 39 -18.26 14.22 11.31
C ALA A 39 -17.38 15.20 10.49
N VAL A 40 -17.80 15.52 9.27
CA VAL A 40 -17.14 16.54 8.43
C VAL A 40 -17.13 17.91 9.13
N ALA A 41 -18.27 18.38 9.64
CA ALA A 41 -18.34 19.64 10.38
C ALA A 41 -17.46 19.64 11.63
N ALA A 42 -17.44 18.55 12.39
CA ALA A 42 -16.59 18.41 13.57
C ALA A 42 -15.09 18.46 13.21
N ALA A 43 -14.69 17.79 12.12
CA ALA A 43 -13.32 17.84 11.62
C ALA A 43 -12.95 19.26 11.16
N ALA A 44 -13.85 19.95 10.45
CA ALA A 44 -13.67 21.33 10.02
C ALA A 44 -13.44 22.28 11.20
N LEU A 45 -14.29 22.21 12.24
CA LEU A 45 -14.16 23.04 13.44
C LEU A 45 -12.86 22.76 14.21
N ARG A 46 -12.48 21.49 14.32
CA ARG A 46 -11.27 21.08 15.05
C ARG A 46 -9.99 21.50 14.32
N ARG A 47 -9.96 21.38 12.99
CA ARG A 47 -8.74 21.61 12.21
C ARG A 47 -8.57 23.07 11.78
N PHE A 48 -9.68 23.80 11.62
CA PHE A 48 -9.67 25.18 11.13
C PHE A 48 -10.40 26.14 12.09
N PRO A 49 -9.97 26.26 13.36
CA PRO A 49 -10.61 27.16 14.32
C PRO A 49 -10.51 28.65 13.95
N GLY A 50 -9.56 29.00 13.06
CA GLY A 50 -9.36 30.36 12.55
C GLY A 50 -10.01 30.64 11.19
N ALA A 51 -10.87 29.75 10.69
CA ALA A 51 -11.53 29.96 9.40
C ALA A 51 -12.38 31.24 9.42
N LEU A 52 -12.16 32.15 8.48
CA LEU A 52 -13.01 33.34 8.33
C LEU A 52 -14.35 32.98 7.70
N ARG A 53 -14.33 31.97 6.82
CA ARG A 53 -15.50 31.46 6.10
C ARG A 53 -15.27 30.01 5.69
N PHE A 54 -16.25 29.15 5.95
CA PHE A 54 -16.31 27.82 5.34
C PHE A 54 -17.08 27.92 4.02
N VAL A 55 -16.47 27.43 2.94
CA VAL A 55 -17.10 27.36 1.63
C VAL A 55 -17.37 25.90 1.27
N VAL A 56 -18.64 25.50 1.23
CA VAL A 56 -19.03 24.13 0.90
C VAL A 56 -19.34 24.04 -0.59
N LEU A 57 -18.62 23.17 -1.29
CA LEU A 57 -18.85 22.87 -2.71
C LEU A 57 -19.62 21.55 -2.80
N ALA A 58 -20.91 21.59 -3.14
CA ALA A 58 -21.79 20.43 -3.06
C ALA A 58 -22.17 19.87 -4.45
N GLY A 59 -22.01 18.56 -4.62
CA GLY A 59 -22.54 17.85 -5.78
C GLY A 59 -24.02 17.50 -5.64
N PRO A 60 -24.66 16.94 -6.68
CA PRO A 60 -26.08 16.53 -6.62
C PRO A 60 -26.31 15.17 -5.94
N GLY A 61 -25.24 14.42 -5.66
CA GLY A 61 -25.27 13.06 -5.09
C GLY A 61 -25.14 13.02 -3.57
N ASN A 62 -24.91 11.82 -3.02
CA ASN A 62 -24.80 11.61 -1.57
C ASN A 62 -23.66 12.41 -0.93
N ASN A 63 -22.49 12.51 -1.60
CA ASN A 63 -21.37 13.31 -1.11
C ASN A 63 -21.76 14.79 -0.90
N GLY A 64 -22.53 15.35 -1.84
CA GLY A 64 -23.07 16.69 -1.70
C GLY A 64 -24.09 16.81 -0.57
N GLY A 65 -24.88 15.76 -0.34
CA GLY A 65 -25.76 15.63 0.83
C GLY A 65 -25.01 15.73 2.15
N ASP A 66 -23.87 15.03 2.28
CA ASP A 66 -22.97 15.16 3.44
C ASP A 66 -22.46 16.60 3.58
N GLY A 67 -22.13 17.25 2.46
CA GLY A 67 -21.81 18.68 2.40
C GLY A 67 -22.92 19.59 2.90
N TYR A 68 -24.18 19.35 2.52
CA TYR A 68 -25.34 20.12 3.03
C TYR A 68 -25.52 19.95 4.53
N VAL A 69 -25.38 18.73 5.04
CA VAL A 69 -25.42 18.46 6.49
C VAL A 69 -24.28 19.21 7.18
N ALA A 70 -23.06 19.13 6.66
CA ALA A 70 -21.89 19.83 7.22
C ALA A 70 -22.11 21.35 7.24
N ALA A 71 -22.59 21.93 6.14
CA ALA A 71 -22.89 23.34 6.01
C ALA A 71 -23.92 23.81 7.05
N ARG A 72 -25.00 23.03 7.23
CA ARG A 72 -26.03 23.31 8.23
C ARG A 72 -25.47 23.27 9.65
N VAL A 73 -24.71 22.23 9.99
CA VAL A 73 -24.13 22.06 11.33
C VAL A 73 -23.10 23.16 11.65
N LEU A 74 -22.29 23.57 10.67
CA LEU A 74 -21.36 24.70 10.82
C LEU A 74 -22.10 26.02 11.03
N ALA A 75 -23.18 26.26 10.29
CA ALA A 75 -24.01 27.45 10.47
C ALA A 75 -24.71 27.45 11.85
N GLU A 76 -25.23 26.31 12.30
CA GLU A 76 -25.80 26.13 13.65
C GLU A 76 -24.75 26.39 14.75
N ALA A 77 -23.47 26.08 14.48
CA ALA A 77 -22.35 26.38 15.37
C ALA A 77 -21.88 27.85 15.32
N GLY A 78 -22.55 28.72 14.54
CA GLY A 78 -22.24 30.14 14.43
C GLY A 78 -21.12 30.49 13.45
N CYS A 79 -20.68 29.55 12.60
CA CYS A 79 -19.66 29.83 11.59
C CYS A 79 -20.25 30.61 10.40
N ALA A 80 -19.42 31.43 9.76
CA ALA A 80 -19.75 31.98 8.44
C ALA A 80 -19.64 30.88 7.38
N VAL A 81 -20.77 30.53 6.75
CA VAL A 81 -20.85 29.45 5.76
C VAL A 81 -21.40 29.98 4.44
N SER A 82 -20.79 29.61 3.32
CA SER A 82 -21.31 29.81 1.97
C SER A 82 -21.37 28.46 1.26
N LEU A 83 -22.51 28.13 0.67
CA LEU A 83 -22.67 26.88 -0.07
C LEU A 83 -22.85 27.17 -1.56
N TYR A 84 -22.08 26.47 -2.38
CA TYR A 84 -22.19 26.51 -3.84
C TYR A 84 -22.43 25.10 -4.38
N GLN A 85 -23.50 24.93 -5.16
CA GLN A 85 -23.88 23.63 -5.70
C GLN A 85 -23.55 23.52 -7.19
N LEU A 86 -23.07 22.35 -7.62
CA LEU A 86 -22.89 22.04 -9.05
C LEU A 86 -24.23 21.92 -9.76
N ALA A 87 -25.17 21.20 -9.13
CA ALA A 87 -26.54 21.04 -9.58
C ALA A 87 -27.44 20.72 -8.37
N PRO A 88 -28.73 21.08 -8.40
CA PRO A 88 -29.66 20.72 -7.33
C PRO A 88 -29.75 19.20 -7.14
N PRO A 89 -29.77 18.69 -5.90
CA PRO A 89 -30.02 17.28 -5.64
C PRO A 89 -31.46 16.88 -5.99
N ARG A 90 -31.69 15.58 -6.20
CA ARG A 90 -33.05 15.06 -6.47
C ARG A 90 -33.89 15.14 -5.20
N GLY A 91 -35.05 15.79 -5.23
CA GLY A 91 -35.82 16.10 -4.01
C GLY A 91 -36.23 14.90 -3.12
N ARG A 92 -36.35 13.69 -3.68
CA ARG A 92 -36.66 12.46 -2.90
C ARG A 92 -35.43 11.70 -2.38
N SER A 93 -34.21 12.05 -2.82
CA SER A 93 -33.00 11.41 -2.30
C SER A 93 -32.63 12.00 -0.94
N ASP A 94 -31.74 11.31 -0.21
CA ASP A 94 -31.25 11.81 1.08
C ASP A 94 -30.53 13.16 0.94
N ALA A 95 -29.77 13.36 -0.15
CA ALA A 95 -29.19 14.66 -0.48
C ALA A 95 -30.25 15.75 -0.71
N GLY A 96 -31.40 15.40 -1.31
CA GLY A 96 -32.53 16.32 -1.47
C GLY A 96 -33.14 16.75 -0.14
N LYS A 97 -33.31 15.79 0.79
CA LYS A 97 -33.79 16.08 2.15
C LYS A 97 -32.77 16.91 2.94
N ALA A 98 -31.48 16.59 2.85
CA ALA A 98 -30.41 17.36 3.48
C ALA A 98 -30.39 18.81 2.96
N SER A 99 -30.50 18.99 1.64
CA SER A 99 -30.60 20.31 1.03
C SER A 99 -31.83 21.09 1.48
N ALA A 100 -33.00 20.45 1.63
CA ALA A 100 -34.21 21.10 2.12
C ALA A 100 -34.12 21.56 3.58
N ARG A 101 -33.23 20.95 4.38
CA ARG A 101 -32.98 21.32 5.78
C ARG A 101 -31.96 22.44 5.94
N PHE A 102 -31.21 22.80 4.88
CA PHE A 102 -30.27 23.91 4.91
C PHE A 102 -31.00 25.25 4.74
N PHE A 103 -30.74 26.20 5.63
CA PHE A 103 -31.44 27.49 5.70
C PHE A 103 -30.59 28.69 5.20
N GLY A 104 -29.37 28.45 4.72
CA GLY A 104 -28.49 29.48 4.17
C GLY A 104 -28.69 29.72 2.68
N SER A 105 -28.02 30.73 2.14
CA SER A 105 -28.01 30.99 0.69
C SER A 105 -27.21 29.93 -0.06
N VAL A 106 -27.78 29.42 -1.16
CA VAL A 106 -27.14 28.45 -2.05
C VAL A 106 -26.84 29.12 -3.39
N GLY A 107 -25.56 29.24 -3.74
CA GLY A 107 -25.09 29.75 -5.02
C GLY A 107 -24.86 28.65 -6.07
N SER A 108 -24.73 29.05 -7.34
CA SER A 108 -24.19 28.16 -8.39
C SER A 108 -22.69 27.98 -8.20
N LEU A 109 -22.14 26.78 -8.44
CA LEU A 109 -20.70 26.52 -8.40
C LEU A 109 -19.89 27.52 -9.24
N THR A 110 -20.42 27.91 -10.40
CA THR A 110 -19.79 28.89 -11.30
C THR A 110 -19.75 30.31 -10.76
N ALA A 111 -20.54 30.63 -9.73
CA ALA A 111 -20.55 31.93 -9.07
C ALA A 111 -19.55 32.00 -7.90
N TYR A 112 -18.89 30.90 -7.54
CA TYR A 112 -17.88 30.92 -6.50
C TYR A 112 -16.58 31.55 -7.02
N VAL A 113 -16.14 32.62 -6.35
CA VAL A 113 -14.84 33.23 -6.54
C VAL A 113 -14.00 32.94 -5.29
N PRO A 114 -12.96 32.09 -5.40
CA PRO A 114 -12.13 31.75 -4.25
C PRO A 114 -11.40 32.96 -3.68
N ALA A 115 -11.37 33.10 -2.36
CA ALA A 115 -10.71 34.20 -1.67
C ALA A 115 -9.84 33.71 -0.51
N ILE A 116 -8.76 34.46 -0.20
CA ILE A 116 -7.91 34.17 0.96
C ILE A 116 -8.75 34.23 2.24
N GLY A 117 -8.57 33.24 3.12
CA GLY A 117 -9.35 33.09 4.36
C GLY A 117 -10.52 32.12 4.24
N ASP A 118 -10.82 31.65 3.02
CA ASP A 118 -11.74 30.53 2.81
C ASP A 118 -11.10 29.22 3.26
N VAL A 119 -11.91 28.38 3.91
CA VAL A 119 -11.67 26.94 4.05
C VAL A 119 -12.70 26.22 3.19
N VAL A 120 -12.22 25.51 2.18
CA VAL A 120 -13.08 24.82 1.22
C VAL A 120 -13.43 23.44 1.78
N ILE A 121 -14.72 23.12 1.85
CA ILE A 121 -15.22 21.77 2.11
C ILE A 121 -15.63 21.21 0.76
N ASP A 122 -14.82 20.29 0.27
CA ASP A 122 -15.04 19.62 -1.00
C ASP A 122 -16.00 18.44 -0.83
N ALA A 123 -17.25 18.66 -1.25
CA ALA A 123 -18.33 17.68 -1.25
C ALA A 123 -18.91 17.50 -2.68
N LEU A 124 -18.11 17.74 -3.73
CA LEU A 124 -18.59 17.65 -5.11
C LEU A 124 -18.78 16.19 -5.54
N PHE A 125 -17.75 15.36 -5.38
CA PHE A 125 -17.73 13.97 -5.79
C PHE A 125 -16.94 13.13 -4.78
N GLY A 126 -17.52 12.02 -4.33
CA GLY A 126 -16.83 11.05 -3.46
C GLY A 126 -16.13 9.95 -4.26
N ALA A 127 -15.83 8.83 -3.60
CA ALA A 127 -15.05 7.72 -4.18
C ALA A 127 -15.71 7.03 -5.40
N GLY A 128 -17.01 7.25 -5.65
CA GLY A 128 -17.74 6.70 -6.80
C GLY A 128 -17.51 7.42 -8.13
N LEU A 129 -16.65 8.44 -8.19
CA LEU A 129 -16.30 9.12 -9.43
C LEU A 129 -15.54 8.18 -10.36
N SER A 130 -16.03 8.01 -11.60
CA SER A 130 -15.44 7.14 -12.62
C SER A 130 -15.20 7.83 -13.96
N ARG A 131 -15.45 9.13 -14.04
CA ARG A 131 -15.28 9.95 -15.25
C ARG A 131 -14.50 11.21 -14.95
N ASN A 132 -13.85 11.75 -15.97
CA ASN A 132 -13.18 13.04 -15.87
C ASN A 132 -14.15 14.13 -15.39
N LEU A 133 -13.63 15.00 -14.53
CA LEU A 133 -14.36 16.20 -14.12
C LEU A 133 -14.68 17.07 -15.34
N ASP A 134 -15.83 17.73 -15.30
CA ASP A 134 -16.20 18.71 -16.33
C ASP A 134 -15.18 19.86 -16.33
N PRO A 135 -14.82 20.44 -17.49
CA PRO A 135 -13.77 21.46 -17.59
C PRO A 135 -13.94 22.65 -16.64
N ALA A 136 -15.19 23.11 -16.43
CA ALA A 136 -15.48 24.21 -15.51
C ALA A 136 -15.17 23.87 -14.03
N VAL A 137 -15.31 22.60 -13.64
CA VAL A 137 -14.92 22.11 -12.31
C VAL A 137 -13.40 22.00 -12.23
N CYS A 138 -12.73 21.49 -13.28
CA CYS A 138 -11.27 21.46 -13.35
C CYS A 138 -10.67 22.86 -13.16
N ASP A 139 -11.21 23.87 -13.85
CA ASP A 139 -10.72 25.24 -13.73
C ASP A 139 -10.88 25.79 -12.31
N LEU A 140 -11.96 25.42 -11.62
CA LEU A 140 -12.18 25.81 -10.22
C LEU A 140 -11.17 25.13 -9.29
N VAL A 141 -10.94 23.83 -9.46
CA VAL A 141 -9.93 23.06 -8.71
C VAL A 141 -8.56 23.70 -8.87
N VAL A 142 -8.15 23.99 -10.11
CA VAL A 142 -6.86 24.61 -10.41
C VAL A 142 -6.72 25.99 -9.73
N ARG A 143 -7.77 26.81 -9.73
CA ARG A 143 -7.75 28.10 -9.03
C ARG A 143 -7.62 27.95 -7.52
N ILE A 144 -8.34 26.99 -6.92
CA ILE A 144 -8.32 26.75 -5.47
C ILE A 144 -6.94 26.25 -5.03
N ASN A 145 -6.38 25.23 -5.73
CA ASN A 145 -5.03 24.73 -5.45
C ASN A 145 -3.98 25.83 -5.68
N GLY A 146 -4.10 26.61 -6.75
CA GLY A 146 -3.16 27.69 -7.08
C GLY A 146 -3.13 28.84 -6.06
N LEU A 147 -4.22 29.03 -5.30
CA LEU A 147 -4.28 29.97 -4.18
C LEU A 147 -3.87 29.35 -2.84
N ALA A 148 -3.54 28.04 -2.83
CA ALA A 148 -3.22 27.27 -1.63
C ALA A 148 -4.27 27.40 -0.52
N LEU A 149 -5.55 27.44 -0.89
CA LEU A 149 -6.63 27.46 0.09
C LEU A 149 -6.71 26.10 0.80
N PRO A 150 -6.93 26.05 2.13
CA PRO A 150 -7.15 24.79 2.82
C PRO A 150 -8.39 24.08 2.30
N VAL A 151 -8.22 22.84 1.84
CA VAL A 151 -9.32 21.98 1.40
C VAL A 151 -9.52 20.82 2.38
N LEU A 152 -10.75 20.66 2.87
CA LEU A 152 -11.24 19.49 3.60
C LEU A 152 -12.09 18.66 2.64
N ALA A 153 -11.60 17.49 2.24
CA ALA A 153 -12.33 16.60 1.35
C ALA A 153 -13.33 15.72 2.11
N VAL A 154 -14.52 15.57 1.54
CA VAL A 154 -15.57 14.65 2.01
C VAL A 154 -15.51 13.37 1.18
N ASP A 155 -15.36 12.25 1.88
CA ASP A 155 -15.08 10.91 1.39
C ASP A 155 -13.73 10.74 0.69
N LEU A 156 -13.50 11.47 -0.41
CA LEU A 156 -12.29 11.46 -1.23
C LEU A 156 -12.16 12.83 -1.92
N PRO A 157 -10.95 13.38 -2.15
CA PRO A 157 -10.82 14.61 -2.92
C PRO A 157 -11.45 14.47 -4.31
N SER A 158 -12.38 15.36 -4.64
CA SER A 158 -13.07 15.37 -5.91
C SER A 158 -12.07 15.44 -7.05
N GLY A 159 -12.22 14.51 -8.00
CA GLY A 159 -11.28 14.32 -9.09
C GLY A 159 -10.32 13.15 -8.88
N VAL A 160 -10.26 12.54 -7.71
CA VAL A 160 -9.53 11.28 -7.51
C VAL A 160 -10.47 10.10 -7.78
N ASP A 161 -9.99 9.11 -8.53
CA ASP A 161 -10.65 7.82 -8.69
C ASP A 161 -10.47 6.98 -7.41
N GLY A 162 -11.57 6.60 -6.76
CA GLY A 162 -11.53 5.84 -5.51
C GLY A 162 -10.98 4.42 -5.63
N ARG A 163 -10.96 3.83 -6.83
CA ARG A 163 -10.39 2.50 -7.11
C ARG A 163 -8.91 2.56 -7.47
N THR A 164 -8.50 3.54 -8.27
CA THR A 164 -7.14 3.56 -8.85
C THR A 164 -6.22 4.58 -8.20
N GLY A 165 -6.77 5.59 -7.51
CA GLY A 165 -6.03 6.74 -7.00
C GLY A 165 -5.59 7.73 -8.08
N GLN A 166 -5.96 7.52 -9.35
CA GLN A 166 -5.60 8.42 -10.44
C GLN A 166 -6.45 9.69 -10.42
N ALA A 167 -5.88 10.79 -10.89
CA ALA A 167 -6.62 12.03 -11.10
C ALA A 167 -7.40 11.97 -12.42
N LEU A 168 -8.70 12.23 -12.35
CA LEU A 168 -9.65 12.22 -13.46
C LEU A 168 -9.83 13.65 -14.00
N GLY A 169 -8.80 14.15 -14.69
CA GLY A 169 -8.71 15.52 -15.20
C GLY A 169 -7.91 16.43 -14.26
N ALA A 170 -8.55 16.93 -13.21
CA ALA A 170 -7.92 17.66 -12.11
C ALA A 170 -8.45 17.11 -10.78
N ALA A 171 -7.73 17.29 -9.69
CA ALA A 171 -8.15 16.86 -8.36
C ALA A 171 -7.75 17.90 -7.31
N PHE A 172 -8.58 18.03 -6.27
CA PHE A 172 -8.22 18.87 -5.14
C PHE A 172 -7.00 18.34 -4.39
N GLU A 173 -6.16 19.25 -3.93
CA GLU A 173 -5.09 18.97 -2.96
C GLU A 173 -5.64 19.22 -1.57
N ALA A 174 -6.20 18.18 -0.95
CA ALA A 174 -6.75 18.28 0.40
C ALA A 174 -5.63 18.29 1.45
N VAL A 175 -5.79 19.15 2.45
CA VAL A 175 -4.95 19.09 3.65
C VAL A 175 -5.46 18.04 4.64
N HIS A 176 -6.76 17.71 4.56
CA HIS A 176 -7.41 16.68 5.37
C HIS A 176 -8.57 16.05 4.58
N THR A 177 -8.76 14.75 4.72
CA THR A 177 -9.87 13.98 4.12
C THR A 177 -10.63 13.23 5.21
N VAL A 178 -11.95 13.37 5.20
CA VAL A 178 -12.86 12.64 6.09
C VAL A 178 -13.57 11.57 5.27
N THR A 179 -13.24 10.30 5.49
CA THR A 179 -13.91 9.17 4.83
C THR A 179 -14.74 8.36 5.83
N PHE A 180 -15.66 7.55 5.31
CA PHE A 180 -16.65 6.85 6.10
C PHE A 180 -16.50 5.33 6.01
N MET A 181 -16.67 4.66 7.15
CA MET A 181 -16.55 3.21 7.38
C MET A 181 -15.18 2.60 7.10
N CYS A 182 -14.68 2.70 5.88
CA CYS A 182 -13.46 2.06 5.43
C CYS A 182 -12.70 2.97 4.46
N ARG A 183 -11.38 2.77 4.40
CA ARG A 183 -10.56 3.41 3.37
C ARG A 183 -10.88 2.79 2.01
N LYS A 184 -10.73 3.58 0.95
CA LYS A 184 -10.75 3.13 -0.44
C LYS A 184 -9.32 3.06 -0.98
N PRO A 185 -9.05 2.26 -2.03
CA PRO A 185 -7.74 2.21 -2.67
C PRO A 185 -7.16 3.60 -3.01
N GLY A 186 -8.00 4.53 -3.48
CA GLY A 186 -7.58 5.89 -3.84
C GLY A 186 -6.99 6.70 -2.69
N HIS A 187 -7.24 6.34 -1.42
CA HIS A 187 -6.59 6.95 -0.27
C HIS A 187 -5.14 6.49 -0.06
N LEU A 188 -4.79 5.33 -0.62
CA LEU A 188 -3.55 4.60 -0.31
C LEU A 188 -2.62 4.50 -1.53
N LEU A 189 -3.19 4.50 -2.74
CA LEU A 189 -2.46 4.50 -4.00
C LEU A 189 -2.09 5.91 -4.44
N MET A 190 -0.96 6.05 -5.13
CA MET A 190 -0.50 7.32 -5.69
C MET A 190 -1.16 7.60 -7.05
N PRO A 191 -1.42 8.88 -7.41
CA PRO A 191 -1.20 10.10 -6.61
C PRO A 191 -2.29 10.40 -5.57
N GLY A 192 -3.41 9.67 -5.56
CA GLY A 192 -4.57 9.93 -4.69
C GLY A 192 -4.19 10.09 -3.22
N ARG A 193 -3.30 9.23 -2.69
CA ARG A 193 -2.78 9.34 -1.32
C ARG A 193 -2.17 10.70 -0.99
N SER A 194 -1.35 11.27 -1.89
CA SER A 194 -0.77 12.60 -1.65
C SER A 194 -1.78 13.73 -1.76
N LEU A 195 -2.88 13.51 -2.49
CA LEU A 195 -3.96 14.48 -2.64
C LEU A 195 -4.94 14.47 -1.46
N CYS A 196 -4.94 13.41 -0.63
CA CYS A 196 -5.85 13.28 0.51
C CYS A 196 -5.40 14.05 1.75
N GLY A 197 -4.11 14.40 1.87
CA GLY A 197 -3.55 14.95 3.09
C GLY A 197 -3.68 13.98 4.29
N GLU A 198 -3.98 14.51 5.47
CA GLU A 198 -4.29 13.68 6.64
C GLU A 198 -5.64 12.97 6.46
N LEU A 199 -5.68 11.65 6.64
CA LEU A 199 -6.90 10.85 6.46
C LEU A 199 -7.51 10.45 7.80
N GLU A 200 -8.80 10.73 7.97
CA GLU A 200 -9.59 10.31 9.12
C GLU A 200 -10.75 9.42 8.66
N VAL A 201 -10.88 8.24 9.25
CA VAL A 201 -11.96 7.29 8.97
C VAL A 201 -12.99 7.38 10.09
N PHE A 202 -14.22 7.75 9.76
CA PHE A 202 -15.33 7.82 10.71
C PHE A 202 -16.31 6.65 10.54
N ASP A 203 -16.65 6.04 11.68
CA ASP A 203 -17.73 5.07 11.77
C ASP A 203 -19.08 5.80 11.79
N ILE A 204 -19.84 5.67 10.70
CA ILE A 204 -21.18 6.25 10.56
C ILE A 204 -22.28 5.29 11.08
N GLY A 205 -21.89 4.12 11.59
CA GLY A 205 -22.76 3.15 12.25
C GLY A 205 -23.30 2.06 11.34
N ILE A 206 -22.58 1.70 10.27
CA ILE A 206 -22.85 0.47 9.53
C ILE A 206 -22.24 -0.70 10.33
N PRO A 207 -23.02 -1.74 10.68
CA PRO A 207 -22.52 -2.88 11.45
C PRO A 207 -21.32 -3.56 10.79
N ALA A 208 -20.28 -3.87 11.56
CA ALA A 208 -19.05 -4.50 11.08
C ALA A 208 -19.30 -5.79 10.29
N ARG A 209 -20.30 -6.59 10.67
CA ARG A 209 -20.70 -7.81 9.95
C ARG A 209 -21.09 -7.57 8.49
N ILE A 210 -21.69 -6.42 8.18
CA ILE A 210 -22.10 -6.06 6.81
C ILE A 210 -20.85 -5.70 5.99
N VAL A 211 -19.93 -4.94 6.59
CA VAL A 211 -18.65 -4.56 5.97
C VAL A 211 -17.79 -5.80 5.70
N LEU A 212 -17.64 -6.68 6.70
CA LEU A 212 -16.83 -7.89 6.60
C LEU A 212 -17.35 -8.84 5.52
N ALA A 213 -18.67 -8.95 5.36
CA ALA A 213 -19.29 -9.81 4.34
C ALA A 213 -19.00 -9.35 2.90
N ALA A 214 -18.68 -8.07 2.68
CA ALA A 214 -18.37 -7.51 1.37
C ALA A 214 -16.86 -7.32 1.13
N SER A 215 -16.01 -7.47 2.16
CA SER A 215 -14.57 -7.20 2.03
C SER A 215 -13.84 -8.31 1.27
N HIS A 216 -13.34 -8.00 0.07
CA HIS A 216 -12.65 -8.96 -0.81
C HIS A 216 -11.13 -9.04 -0.55
N HIS A 217 -10.75 -9.46 0.67
CA HIS A 217 -9.36 -9.75 1.05
C HIS A 217 -8.34 -8.62 0.78
N LEU A 218 -8.78 -7.36 0.75
CA LEU A 218 -7.90 -6.20 0.61
C LEU A 218 -7.78 -5.49 1.97
N ARG A 219 -6.55 -5.32 2.43
CA ARG A 219 -6.27 -4.66 3.72
C ARG A 219 -5.10 -3.69 3.64
N VAL A 220 -5.00 -2.78 4.60
CA VAL A 220 -3.77 -2.03 4.88
C VAL A 220 -2.75 -2.99 5.47
N ASN A 221 -1.50 -2.92 5.02
CA ASN A 221 -0.43 -3.71 5.60
C ASN A 221 -0.09 -3.20 7.01
N VAL A 222 -0.54 -3.91 8.03
CA VAL A 222 -0.24 -3.62 9.44
C VAL A 222 0.13 -4.90 10.17
N PRO A 223 0.85 -4.81 11.31
CA PRO A 223 1.27 -5.98 12.06
C PRO A 223 0.16 -6.97 12.40
N ALA A 224 -1.06 -6.47 12.71
CA ALA A 224 -2.21 -7.32 13.03
C ALA A 224 -2.58 -8.31 11.92
N VAL A 225 -2.11 -8.13 10.68
CA VAL A 225 -2.35 -9.03 9.55
C VAL A 225 -1.43 -10.25 9.56
N TRP A 226 -0.18 -10.11 10.04
CA TRP A 226 0.87 -11.12 9.89
C TRP A 226 1.56 -11.50 11.21
N SER A 227 1.27 -10.83 12.32
CA SER A 227 1.92 -11.06 13.62
C SER A 227 1.71 -12.46 14.17
N MET A 228 0.57 -13.08 13.88
CA MET A 228 0.28 -14.47 14.27
C MET A 228 1.18 -15.50 13.58
N SER A 229 1.78 -15.12 12.45
CA SER A 229 2.74 -15.93 11.71
C SER A 229 4.18 -15.68 12.14
N LEU A 230 4.46 -14.65 12.95
CA LEU A 230 5.81 -14.44 13.45
C LEU A 230 6.25 -15.62 14.32
N PRO A 231 7.51 -16.06 14.21
CA PRO A 231 8.03 -17.14 15.04
C PRO A 231 8.02 -16.68 16.50
N LYS A 232 7.33 -17.42 17.37
CA LYS A 232 7.36 -17.12 18.80
C LYS A 232 8.76 -17.40 19.35
N ALA A 233 9.34 -16.42 20.04
CA ALA A 233 10.54 -16.61 20.85
C ALA A 233 10.23 -17.57 22.03
N ALA A 234 10.23 -18.88 21.79
CA ALA A 234 10.11 -19.87 22.85
C ALA A 234 11.42 -19.93 23.64
N ALA A 235 11.36 -19.91 24.97
CA ALA A 235 12.54 -19.97 25.85
C ALA A 235 13.43 -21.21 25.64
N SER A 236 12.89 -22.26 24.99
CA SER A 236 13.60 -23.49 24.64
C SER A 236 14.09 -23.53 23.18
N ALA A 237 13.94 -22.46 22.39
CA ALA A 237 14.30 -22.44 20.99
C ALA A 237 15.82 -22.43 20.80
N HIS A 238 16.36 -23.47 20.14
CA HIS A 238 17.76 -23.49 19.71
C HIS A 238 17.98 -22.57 18.49
N LYS A 239 19.21 -22.10 18.27
CA LYS A 239 19.58 -21.24 17.11
C LYS A 239 19.18 -21.81 15.74
N TYR A 240 19.09 -23.13 15.61
CA TYR A 240 18.65 -23.81 14.40
C TYR A 240 17.12 -23.77 14.17
N GLY A 241 16.33 -23.41 15.18
CA GLY A 241 14.88 -23.25 15.09
C GLY A 241 14.43 -21.92 14.48
N HIS A 242 15.35 -21.00 14.19
CA HIS A 242 15.08 -19.69 13.58
C HIS A 242 15.44 -19.66 12.08
N GLY A 243 15.62 -20.83 11.46
CA GLY A 243 15.89 -20.95 10.03
C GLY A 243 17.32 -20.61 9.60
N HIS A 244 17.67 -21.04 8.39
CA HIS A 244 18.94 -20.67 7.74
C HIS A 244 18.66 -20.02 6.38
N LEU A 245 18.96 -18.73 6.28
CA LEU A 245 18.88 -17.96 5.03
C LEU A 245 20.18 -18.10 4.21
N ALA A 246 20.05 -18.38 2.92
CA ALA A 246 21.15 -18.33 1.97
C ALA A 246 20.97 -17.18 0.96
N VAL A 247 21.99 -16.36 0.75
CA VAL A 247 21.96 -15.21 -0.18
C VAL A 247 23.02 -15.37 -1.25
N PHE A 248 22.62 -15.35 -2.52
CA PHE A 248 23.56 -15.46 -3.63
C PHE A 248 24.28 -14.15 -3.90
N SER A 249 25.62 -14.20 -3.96
CA SER A 249 26.46 -13.06 -4.32
C SER A 249 26.77 -13.03 -5.80
N GLY A 250 26.84 -11.83 -6.36
CA GLY A 250 27.47 -11.59 -7.66
C GLY A 250 28.99 -11.66 -7.62
N GLY A 251 29.61 -11.18 -8.69
CA GLY A 251 31.06 -11.12 -8.87
C GLY A 251 31.79 -10.18 -7.89
N PRO A 252 33.13 -10.15 -7.93
CA PRO A 252 33.96 -9.45 -6.93
C PRO A 252 33.68 -7.96 -6.79
N LEU A 253 33.15 -7.31 -7.83
CA LEU A 253 32.83 -5.87 -7.84
C LEU A 253 31.35 -5.57 -7.53
N ALA A 254 30.53 -6.60 -7.29
CA ALA A 254 29.09 -6.49 -7.06
C ALA A 254 28.64 -7.21 -5.78
N THR A 255 29.56 -7.42 -4.84
CA THR A 255 29.29 -8.12 -3.57
C THR A 255 28.42 -7.31 -2.60
N GLY A 256 28.38 -5.99 -2.75
CA GLY A 256 27.67 -5.07 -1.85
C GLY A 256 26.22 -5.45 -1.59
N ALA A 257 25.45 -5.70 -2.65
CA ALA A 257 24.03 -6.02 -2.59
C ALA A 257 23.75 -7.29 -1.77
N ALA A 258 24.46 -8.39 -2.07
CA ALA A 258 24.30 -9.64 -1.32
C ALA A 258 24.71 -9.53 0.15
N ARG A 259 25.74 -8.72 0.47
CA ARG A 259 26.13 -8.47 1.87
C ARG A 259 25.07 -7.65 2.61
N LEU A 260 24.47 -6.65 1.96
CA LEU A 260 23.35 -5.89 2.51
C LEU A 260 22.15 -6.79 2.79
N SER A 261 21.71 -7.59 1.81
CA SER A 261 20.62 -8.56 2.00
C SER A 261 20.92 -9.56 3.11
N ALA A 262 22.13 -10.11 3.17
CA ALA A 262 22.49 -11.08 4.20
C ALA A 262 22.51 -10.47 5.61
N THR A 263 23.05 -9.25 5.75
CA THR A 263 23.09 -8.55 7.04
C THR A 263 21.69 -8.14 7.48
N ALA A 264 20.86 -7.65 6.56
CA ALA A 264 19.45 -7.35 6.81
C ALA A 264 18.69 -8.59 7.27
N GLY A 265 18.91 -9.74 6.62
CA GLY A 265 18.27 -10.99 7.01
C GLY A 265 18.66 -11.46 8.41
N LEU A 266 19.93 -11.29 8.80
CA LEU A 266 20.39 -11.58 10.15
C LEU A 266 19.69 -10.69 11.19
N HIS A 267 19.59 -9.38 10.90
CA HIS A 267 18.91 -8.43 11.79
C HIS A 267 17.39 -8.62 11.82
N ALA A 268 16.81 -9.18 10.75
CA ALA A 268 15.39 -9.50 10.67
C ALA A 268 15.00 -10.76 11.47
N GLY A 269 15.97 -11.55 11.94
CA GLY A 269 15.74 -12.67 12.87
C GLY A 269 16.12 -14.05 12.33
N ALA A 270 16.72 -14.16 11.14
CA ALA A 270 17.23 -15.45 10.66
C ALA A 270 18.27 -16.01 11.65
N GLY A 271 18.13 -17.27 12.04
CA GLY A 271 19.02 -17.91 13.02
C GLY A 271 20.45 -18.08 12.51
N LEU A 272 20.56 -18.35 11.21
CA LEU A 272 21.82 -18.44 10.47
C LEU A 272 21.67 -17.75 9.11
N VAL A 273 22.73 -17.10 8.65
CA VAL A 273 22.80 -16.54 7.30
C VAL A 273 24.10 -16.95 6.64
N THR A 274 24.02 -17.44 5.40
CA THR A 274 25.19 -17.73 4.55
C THR A 274 25.12 -16.94 3.26
N VAL A 275 26.20 -16.25 2.91
CA VAL A 275 26.42 -15.77 1.54
C VAL A 275 27.01 -16.89 0.70
N LEU A 276 26.32 -17.22 -0.39
CA LEU A 276 26.76 -18.15 -1.43
C LEU A 276 27.52 -17.37 -2.49
N SER A 277 28.84 -17.45 -2.45
CA SER A 277 29.74 -16.63 -3.25
C SER A 277 30.34 -17.41 -4.42
N PRO A 278 30.44 -16.83 -5.63
CA PRO A 278 31.30 -17.40 -6.65
C PRO A 278 32.76 -17.34 -6.18
N PRO A 279 33.64 -18.26 -6.64
CA PRO A 279 35.04 -18.33 -6.18
C PRO A 279 35.78 -16.99 -6.30
N LYS A 280 35.55 -16.29 -7.44
CA LYS A 280 36.18 -15.00 -7.73
C LYS A 280 35.79 -13.87 -6.76
N ALA A 281 34.67 -13.99 -6.05
CA ALA A 281 34.20 -13.00 -5.09
C ALA A 281 34.47 -13.38 -3.62
N GLY A 282 35.00 -14.59 -3.37
CA GLY A 282 35.19 -15.12 -2.02
C GLY A 282 36.00 -14.20 -1.11
N ALA A 283 37.14 -13.68 -1.60
CA ALA A 283 37.98 -12.77 -0.83
C ALA A 283 37.29 -11.43 -0.51
N ALA A 284 36.56 -10.86 -1.48
CA ALA A 284 35.83 -9.60 -1.30
C ALA A 284 34.68 -9.74 -0.29
N ASN A 285 34.03 -10.89 -0.25
CA ASN A 285 33.02 -11.20 0.76
C ASN A 285 33.66 -11.47 2.13
N ALA A 286 34.69 -12.31 2.20
CA ALA A 286 35.38 -12.67 3.44
C ALA A 286 35.97 -11.47 4.18
N ALA A 287 36.38 -10.42 3.47
CA ALA A 287 36.92 -9.20 4.06
C ALA A 287 35.90 -8.38 4.88
N HIS A 288 34.60 -8.57 4.67
CA HIS A 288 33.54 -7.76 5.29
C HIS A 288 32.52 -8.57 6.10
N LEU A 289 32.44 -9.88 5.89
CA LEU A 289 31.47 -10.74 6.58
C LEU A 289 32.10 -11.35 7.84
N THR A 290 31.51 -11.03 9.00
CA THR A 290 31.94 -11.56 10.30
C THR A 290 30.93 -12.55 10.87
N ALA A 291 29.70 -12.08 11.14
CA ALA A 291 28.61 -12.91 11.67
C ALA A 291 27.91 -13.74 10.59
N VAL A 292 27.94 -13.28 9.34
CA VAL A 292 27.39 -13.97 8.19
C VAL A 292 28.39 -15.00 7.69
N MET A 293 27.96 -16.25 7.54
CA MET A 293 28.80 -17.31 7.01
C MET A 293 29.06 -17.12 5.52
N LEU A 294 30.16 -17.68 5.02
CA LEU A 294 30.53 -17.63 3.61
C LEU A 294 30.71 -19.05 3.09
N ARG A 295 30.10 -19.35 1.94
CA ARG A 295 30.31 -20.61 1.23
C ARG A 295 30.53 -20.36 -0.25
N GLU A 296 31.53 -21.01 -0.80
CA GLU A 296 31.80 -20.97 -2.24
C GLU A 296 30.80 -21.86 -2.99
N ILE A 297 30.22 -21.34 -4.07
CA ILE A 297 29.36 -22.07 -4.99
C ILE A 297 29.85 -21.78 -6.41
N ASP A 298 30.32 -22.82 -7.11
CA ASP A 298 30.69 -22.74 -8.52
C ASP A 298 29.78 -23.63 -9.37
N GLY A 299 28.80 -23.01 -10.02
CA GLY A 299 27.86 -23.68 -10.90
C GLY A 299 26.83 -24.56 -10.17
N VAL A 300 26.05 -25.29 -10.97
CA VAL A 300 24.92 -26.11 -10.52
C VAL A 300 25.34 -27.29 -9.63
N PRO A 301 26.41 -28.07 -9.94
CA PRO A 301 26.78 -29.21 -9.10
C PRO A 301 27.12 -28.84 -7.65
N ALA A 302 27.78 -27.69 -7.44
CA ALA A 302 28.07 -27.18 -6.11
C ALA A 302 26.79 -26.75 -5.36
N LEU A 303 25.83 -26.16 -6.07
CA LEU A 303 24.53 -25.80 -5.53
C LEU A 303 23.71 -27.04 -5.16
N ASP A 304 23.63 -28.06 -6.02
CA ASP A 304 22.90 -29.30 -5.70
C ASP A 304 23.49 -29.98 -4.45
N GLY A 305 24.81 -30.01 -4.31
CA GLY A 305 25.48 -30.50 -3.11
C GLY A 305 25.19 -29.68 -1.85
N LEU A 306 24.95 -28.37 -1.98
CA LEU A 306 24.46 -27.53 -0.88
C LEU A 306 23.01 -27.85 -0.52
N LEU A 307 22.14 -28.00 -1.52
CA LEU A 307 20.70 -28.21 -1.35
C LEU A 307 20.36 -29.56 -0.72
N ALA A 308 21.28 -30.53 -0.77
CA ALA A 308 21.19 -31.78 -0.02
C ALA A 308 21.18 -31.57 1.52
N ASP A 309 21.64 -30.41 2.01
CA ASP A 309 21.51 -30.02 3.41
C ASP A 309 20.14 -29.35 3.64
N PRO A 310 19.20 -30.02 4.35
CA PRO A 310 17.85 -29.49 4.53
C PRO A 310 17.82 -28.26 5.43
N ARG A 311 18.91 -27.95 6.15
CA ARG A 311 18.98 -26.81 7.06
C ARG A 311 18.85 -25.47 6.35
N TYR A 312 19.27 -25.35 5.09
CA TYR A 312 19.01 -24.15 4.28
C TYR A 312 17.51 -24.04 4.00
N SER A 313 16.86 -23.10 4.66
CA SER A 313 15.40 -23.00 4.73
C SER A 313 14.83 -22.05 3.68
N ALA A 314 15.56 -20.99 3.34
CA ALA A 314 15.14 -20.03 2.31
C ALA A 314 16.33 -19.39 1.59
N PHE A 315 16.05 -18.85 0.41
CA PHE A 315 17.06 -18.32 -0.51
C PHE A 315 16.69 -16.91 -0.99
N VAL A 316 17.70 -16.06 -1.21
CA VAL A 316 17.56 -14.76 -1.89
C VAL A 316 18.50 -14.76 -3.08
N LEU A 317 17.96 -14.53 -4.28
CA LEU A 317 18.73 -14.45 -5.52
C LEU A 317 18.37 -13.18 -6.29
N GLY A 318 19.40 -12.51 -6.80
CA GLY A 318 19.24 -11.39 -7.72
C GLY A 318 19.96 -10.10 -7.34
N PRO A 319 20.00 -9.66 -6.07
CA PRO A 319 20.76 -8.49 -5.64
C PRO A 319 22.22 -8.50 -6.13
N GLY A 320 22.52 -7.69 -7.16
CA GLY A 320 23.85 -7.57 -7.78
C GLY A 320 24.41 -8.84 -8.40
N PHE A 321 23.57 -9.83 -8.78
CA PHE A 321 24.05 -11.14 -9.21
C PHE A 321 24.78 -11.12 -10.56
N GLY A 322 24.29 -10.34 -11.54
CA GLY A 322 24.92 -10.07 -12.84
C GLY A 322 24.93 -11.18 -13.89
N ASP A 323 25.08 -12.46 -13.50
CA ASP A 323 25.10 -13.60 -14.44
C ASP A 323 23.68 -14.16 -14.67
N LEU A 324 22.98 -13.63 -15.68
CA LEU A 324 21.56 -13.97 -15.92
C LEU A 324 21.35 -15.45 -16.29
N ASP A 325 22.29 -16.07 -17.01
CA ASP A 325 22.18 -17.48 -17.43
C ASP A 325 22.32 -18.39 -16.21
N ARG A 326 23.30 -18.10 -15.35
CA ARG A 326 23.48 -18.81 -14.08
C ARG A 326 22.32 -18.57 -13.12
N ALA A 327 21.73 -17.37 -13.10
CA ALA A 327 20.55 -17.07 -12.28
C ALA A 327 19.39 -18.01 -12.64
N ARG A 328 19.09 -18.15 -13.94
CA ARG A 328 18.05 -19.10 -14.41
C ARG A 328 18.35 -20.54 -14.01
N ALA A 329 19.60 -20.97 -14.14
CA ALA A 329 20.01 -22.32 -13.74
C ALA A 329 19.83 -22.55 -12.23
N TYR A 330 20.18 -21.57 -11.40
CA TYR A 330 19.99 -21.66 -9.95
C TYR A 330 18.53 -21.64 -9.53
N VAL A 331 17.69 -20.83 -10.19
CA VAL A 331 16.24 -20.83 -9.97
C VAL A 331 15.64 -22.21 -10.24
N ALA A 332 16.07 -22.88 -11.32
CA ALA A 332 15.60 -24.24 -11.63
C ALA A 332 15.96 -25.27 -10.53
N CYS A 333 17.11 -25.13 -9.88
CA CYS A 333 17.50 -25.95 -8.71
C CYS A 333 16.69 -25.62 -7.46
N LEU A 334 16.26 -24.36 -7.31
CA LEU A 334 15.54 -23.84 -6.14
C LEU A 334 14.03 -23.94 -6.24
N ARG A 335 13.50 -24.54 -7.31
CA ARG A 335 12.07 -24.59 -7.59
C ARG A 335 11.19 -25.22 -6.51
N GLU A 336 11.76 -26.01 -5.60
CA GLU A 336 11.07 -26.63 -4.46
C GLU A 336 11.40 -25.95 -3.11
N ARG A 337 12.08 -24.79 -3.16
CA ARG A 337 12.56 -24.08 -1.97
C ARG A 337 11.91 -22.69 -1.88
N PRO A 338 11.70 -22.16 -0.66
CA PRO A 338 11.36 -20.75 -0.47
C PRO A 338 12.42 -19.83 -1.09
N LEU A 339 11.99 -18.96 -2.00
CA LEU A 339 12.86 -18.10 -2.78
C LEU A 339 12.31 -16.67 -2.83
N VAL A 340 13.13 -15.70 -2.45
CA VAL A 340 12.96 -14.30 -2.85
C VAL A 340 13.77 -14.06 -4.11
N LEU A 341 13.09 -13.63 -5.16
CA LEU A 341 13.70 -13.23 -6.42
C LEU A 341 13.55 -11.70 -6.58
N ASP A 342 14.67 -11.00 -6.69
CA ASP A 342 14.72 -9.54 -6.89
C ASP A 342 15.66 -9.20 -8.07
N ALA A 343 15.67 -7.94 -8.53
CA ALA A 343 16.71 -7.37 -9.37
C ALA A 343 17.14 -8.25 -10.57
N ASP A 344 18.43 -8.65 -10.63
CA ASP A 344 18.96 -9.48 -11.72
C ASP A 344 18.31 -10.86 -11.77
N GLY A 345 17.82 -11.37 -10.63
CA GLY A 345 17.09 -12.62 -10.55
C GLY A 345 15.77 -12.54 -11.32
N ILE A 346 15.04 -11.43 -11.18
CA ILE A 346 13.83 -11.15 -11.97
C ILE A 346 14.21 -10.89 -13.44
N THR A 347 15.21 -10.03 -13.66
CA THR A 347 15.67 -9.61 -14.99
C THR A 347 16.12 -10.80 -15.84
N ALA A 348 16.65 -11.86 -15.22
CA ALA A 348 17.06 -13.08 -15.90
C ALA A 348 15.93 -13.77 -16.69
N PHE A 349 14.67 -13.50 -16.35
CA PHE A 349 13.48 -14.08 -16.98
C PHE A 349 12.70 -13.12 -17.87
N ARG A 350 13.19 -11.89 -18.10
CA ARG A 350 12.47 -10.87 -18.92
C ARG A 350 12.06 -11.36 -20.31
N ASP A 351 12.89 -12.22 -20.93
CA ASP A 351 12.68 -12.70 -22.31
C ASP A 351 11.93 -14.04 -22.35
N ARG A 352 11.81 -14.73 -21.21
CA ARG A 352 11.13 -16.04 -21.06
C ARG A 352 10.48 -16.17 -19.67
N PRO A 353 9.48 -15.34 -19.35
CA PRO A 353 8.84 -15.34 -18.03
C PRO A 353 8.12 -16.66 -17.72
N GLU A 354 7.62 -17.36 -18.74
CA GLU A 354 6.90 -18.63 -18.59
C GLU A 354 7.75 -19.70 -17.91
N ALA A 355 9.06 -19.73 -18.18
CA ALA A 355 9.96 -20.70 -17.56
C ALA A 355 10.08 -20.51 -16.04
N LEU A 356 9.93 -19.27 -15.55
CA LEU A 356 9.86 -19.00 -14.11
C LEU A 356 8.52 -19.46 -13.53
N PHE A 357 7.43 -19.15 -14.22
CA PHE A 357 6.08 -19.47 -13.76
C PHE A 357 5.85 -20.98 -13.69
N GLU A 358 6.24 -21.72 -14.73
CA GLU A 358 6.19 -23.18 -14.77
C GLU A 358 7.02 -23.83 -13.66
N ALA A 359 8.17 -23.26 -13.30
CA ALA A 359 9.02 -23.81 -12.25
C ALA A 359 8.38 -23.74 -10.87
N PHE A 360 7.53 -22.75 -10.61
CA PHE A 360 6.89 -22.55 -9.30
C PHE A 360 5.39 -22.84 -9.30
N ASP A 361 4.86 -23.40 -10.38
CA ASP A 361 3.44 -23.74 -10.50
C ASP A 361 3.01 -24.79 -9.47
N GLY A 362 1.84 -24.59 -8.91
CA GLY A 362 1.21 -25.48 -7.93
C GLY A 362 1.88 -25.58 -6.55
N GLY A 363 1.17 -26.28 -5.66
CA GLY A 363 1.59 -26.50 -4.27
C GLY A 363 1.44 -25.25 -3.38
N GLN A 364 2.16 -25.22 -2.26
CA GLN A 364 2.24 -24.01 -1.44
C GLN A 364 3.07 -22.94 -2.15
N THR A 365 2.60 -21.70 -2.13
CA THR A 365 3.32 -20.55 -2.66
C THR A 365 4.62 -20.35 -1.90
N ARG A 366 5.74 -20.43 -2.62
CA ARG A 366 7.10 -20.39 -2.08
C ARG A 366 8.01 -19.37 -2.78
N LEU A 367 7.52 -18.75 -3.85
CA LEU A 367 8.22 -17.69 -4.57
C LEU A 367 7.68 -16.33 -4.12
N VAL A 368 8.58 -15.41 -3.79
CA VAL A 368 8.29 -13.99 -3.60
C VAL A 368 9.04 -13.20 -4.67
N LEU A 369 8.31 -12.50 -5.52
CA LEU A 369 8.86 -11.57 -6.50
C LEU A 369 8.76 -10.16 -5.96
N THR A 370 9.84 -9.39 -6.05
CA THR A 370 9.89 -8.02 -5.50
C THR A 370 10.12 -6.95 -6.58
N PRO A 371 9.40 -6.94 -7.72
CA PRO A 371 9.69 -6.03 -8.82
C PRO A 371 9.36 -4.57 -8.48
N HIS A 372 10.18 -3.64 -8.96
CA HIS A 372 9.73 -2.26 -9.20
C HIS A 372 8.94 -2.17 -10.51
N ASP A 373 8.27 -1.04 -10.82
CA ASP A 373 7.40 -0.92 -12.01
C ASP A 373 8.12 -1.29 -13.33
N GLY A 374 9.34 -0.81 -13.55
CA GLY A 374 10.14 -1.21 -14.73
C GLY A 374 10.49 -2.70 -14.84
N GLU A 375 10.72 -3.41 -13.74
CA GLU A 375 10.90 -4.88 -13.75
C GLU A 375 9.56 -5.57 -14.00
N PHE A 376 8.50 -5.08 -13.35
CA PHE A 376 7.15 -5.58 -13.53
C PHE A 376 6.69 -5.51 -14.99
N SER A 377 6.89 -4.36 -15.65
CA SER A 377 6.54 -4.18 -17.07
C SER A 377 7.32 -5.10 -18.02
N ARG A 378 8.53 -5.52 -17.66
CA ARG A 378 9.31 -6.47 -18.45
C ARG A 378 8.84 -7.90 -18.23
N LEU A 379 8.46 -8.25 -17.00
CA LEU A 379 8.04 -9.61 -16.66
C LEU A 379 6.57 -9.90 -17.01
N PHE A 380 5.71 -8.87 -16.96
CA PHE A 380 4.27 -8.95 -17.23
C PHE A 380 3.81 -7.82 -18.18
N PRO A 381 4.29 -7.79 -19.43
CA PRO A 381 4.07 -6.64 -20.33
C PRO A 381 2.59 -6.38 -20.64
N ASP A 382 1.79 -7.42 -20.87
CA ASP A 382 0.35 -7.33 -21.13
C ASP A 382 -0.40 -6.75 -19.92
N ILE A 383 -0.14 -7.27 -18.71
CA ILE A 383 -0.75 -6.78 -17.47
C ILE A 383 -0.33 -5.34 -17.17
N ALA A 384 0.94 -5.00 -17.40
CA ALA A 384 1.46 -3.66 -17.14
C ALA A 384 0.90 -2.60 -18.10
N SER A 385 0.62 -2.99 -19.35
CA SER A 385 0.10 -2.08 -20.38
C SER A 385 -1.41 -1.84 -20.32
N ASP A 386 -2.15 -2.64 -19.55
CA ASP A 386 -3.59 -2.50 -19.42
C ASP A 386 -3.97 -1.32 -18.51
N ALA A 387 -4.41 -0.23 -19.13
CA ALA A 387 -4.84 0.99 -18.45
C ALA A 387 -6.12 0.81 -17.61
N ALA A 388 -6.89 -0.26 -17.81
CA ALA A 388 -8.06 -0.56 -16.99
C ALA A 388 -7.69 -1.16 -15.62
N LEU A 389 -6.47 -1.70 -15.48
CA LEU A 389 -6.03 -2.34 -14.25
C LEU A 389 -5.41 -1.33 -13.28
N SER A 390 -5.95 -1.27 -12.06
CA SER A 390 -5.28 -0.59 -10.95
C SER A 390 -3.98 -1.31 -10.59
N LYS A 391 -3.11 -0.65 -9.80
CA LYS A 391 -1.90 -1.29 -9.25
C LYS A 391 -2.21 -2.58 -8.49
N ILE A 392 -3.34 -2.63 -7.79
CA ILE A 392 -3.82 -3.81 -7.06
C ILE A 392 -4.25 -4.92 -8.02
N ASP A 393 -5.00 -4.57 -9.06
CA ASP A 393 -5.46 -5.53 -10.07
C ASP A 393 -4.26 -6.13 -10.82
N ARG A 394 -3.27 -5.31 -11.18
CA ARG A 394 -2.01 -5.76 -11.79
C ARG A 394 -1.24 -6.71 -10.89
N ALA A 395 -1.06 -6.36 -9.62
CA ALA A 395 -0.33 -7.20 -8.66
C ALA A 395 -1.03 -8.55 -8.44
N ARG A 396 -2.37 -8.56 -8.31
CA ARG A 396 -3.17 -9.78 -8.18
C ARG A 396 -3.09 -10.66 -9.43
N ALA A 397 -3.25 -10.08 -10.61
CA ALA A 397 -3.16 -10.81 -11.87
C ALA A 397 -1.77 -11.44 -12.05
N ALA A 398 -0.70 -10.69 -11.72
CA ALA A 398 0.67 -11.19 -11.74
C ALA A 398 0.90 -12.31 -10.71
N ALA A 399 0.33 -12.19 -9.50
CA ALA A 399 0.46 -13.20 -8.45
C ALA A 399 -0.18 -14.53 -8.88
N VAL A 400 -1.38 -14.48 -9.45
CA VAL A 400 -2.05 -15.66 -10.02
C VAL A 400 -1.23 -16.26 -11.16
N ARG A 401 -0.80 -15.46 -12.14
CA ARG A 401 -0.07 -15.95 -13.31
C ARG A 401 1.28 -16.60 -12.96
N SER A 402 1.97 -16.06 -11.95
CA SER A 402 3.31 -16.54 -11.56
C SER A 402 3.31 -17.55 -10.42
N HIS A 403 2.14 -17.85 -9.85
CA HIS A 403 1.99 -18.62 -8.62
C HIS A 403 2.96 -18.14 -7.50
N ALA A 404 3.13 -16.82 -7.41
CA ALA A 404 4.06 -16.15 -6.52
C ALA A 404 3.38 -15.05 -5.72
N VAL A 405 3.98 -14.69 -4.59
CA VAL A 405 3.64 -13.44 -3.92
C VAL A 405 4.34 -12.30 -4.66
N ILE A 406 3.58 -11.30 -5.10
CA ILE A 406 4.11 -10.11 -5.76
C ILE A 406 4.20 -8.98 -4.75
N VAL A 407 5.40 -8.45 -4.54
CA VAL A 407 5.66 -7.17 -3.87
C VAL A 407 5.95 -6.13 -4.94
N LEU A 408 4.91 -5.47 -5.44
CA LEU A 408 5.04 -4.44 -6.46
C LEU A 408 5.49 -3.13 -5.80
N LYS A 409 6.81 -2.90 -5.83
CA LYS A 409 7.48 -1.81 -5.09
C LYS A 409 7.02 -0.43 -5.57
N GLY A 410 7.04 0.53 -4.65
CA GLY A 410 6.73 1.95 -4.89
C GLY A 410 6.40 2.66 -3.58
N ALA A 411 6.05 3.95 -3.67
CA ALA A 411 5.59 4.72 -2.50
C ALA A 411 4.29 4.16 -1.89
N ASP A 412 3.53 3.43 -2.71
CA ASP A 412 2.29 2.72 -2.44
C ASP A 412 2.47 1.23 -2.74
N THR A 413 3.50 0.61 -2.15
CA THR A 413 3.82 -0.82 -2.38
C THR A 413 2.57 -1.69 -2.16
N VAL A 414 2.27 -2.54 -3.16
CA VAL A 414 1.18 -3.53 -3.09
C VAL A 414 1.78 -4.92 -2.94
N ILE A 415 1.30 -5.69 -1.96
CA ILE A 415 1.63 -7.10 -1.77
C ILE A 415 0.42 -7.94 -2.19
N ALA A 416 0.55 -8.87 -3.14
CA ALA A 416 -0.54 -9.71 -3.61
C ALA A 416 -0.15 -11.18 -3.62
N ALA A 417 -1.08 -12.06 -3.22
CA ALA A 417 -0.93 -13.51 -3.24
C ALA A 417 -1.80 -14.16 -4.33
N PRO A 418 -1.45 -15.39 -4.79
CA PRO A 418 -2.23 -16.11 -5.80
C PRO A 418 -3.66 -16.46 -5.36
N ASP A 419 -3.93 -16.49 -4.05
CA ASP A 419 -5.25 -16.76 -3.47
C ASP A 419 -6.18 -15.53 -3.44
N GLY A 420 -5.75 -14.40 -4.02
CA GLY A 420 -6.53 -13.17 -4.12
C GLY A 420 -6.33 -12.19 -2.96
N ARG A 421 -5.64 -12.58 -1.88
CA ARG A 421 -5.28 -11.65 -0.81
C ARG A 421 -4.36 -10.55 -1.33
N ALA A 422 -4.60 -9.33 -0.87
CA ALA A 422 -3.76 -8.19 -1.19
C ALA A 422 -3.64 -7.21 -0.02
N LEU A 423 -2.47 -6.56 0.09
CA LEU A 423 -2.19 -5.50 1.06
C LEU A 423 -1.64 -4.27 0.35
N ILE A 424 -1.96 -3.09 0.88
CA ILE A 424 -1.34 -1.82 0.49
C ILE A 424 -0.52 -1.31 1.68
N ASN A 425 0.76 -1.05 1.47
CA ASN A 425 1.64 -0.55 2.52
C ASN A 425 1.61 0.98 2.61
N ASP A 426 1.31 1.52 3.79
CA ASP A 426 1.17 2.96 4.02
C ASP A 426 2.18 3.56 5.02
N ASN A 427 3.08 2.77 5.61
CA ASN A 427 4.03 3.29 6.62
C ASN A 427 5.39 3.74 6.04
N ALA A 428 5.63 3.54 4.75
CA ALA A 428 6.90 3.85 4.11
C ALA A 428 7.06 5.37 3.88
N PRO A 429 8.14 6.00 4.40
CA PRO A 429 8.39 7.42 4.17
C PRO A 429 9.00 7.66 2.78
N PRO A 430 8.89 8.89 2.22
CA PRO A 430 9.37 9.20 0.88
C PRO A 430 10.89 9.09 0.71
N TRP A 431 11.66 9.27 1.79
CA TRP A 431 13.13 9.15 1.77
C TRP A 431 13.64 7.70 1.79
N LEU A 432 12.76 6.69 1.78
CA LEU A 432 13.14 5.28 1.66
C LEU A 432 13.73 4.93 0.27
N ALA A 433 13.47 5.76 -0.73
CA ALA A 433 13.98 5.61 -2.09
C ALA A 433 15.49 5.94 -2.17
N THR A 434 16.32 5.06 -1.61
CA THR A 434 17.79 5.11 -1.71
C THR A 434 18.33 3.85 -2.37
N ALA A 435 19.53 3.93 -2.97
CA ALA A 435 20.17 2.78 -3.58
C ALA A 435 20.47 1.69 -2.53
N GLY A 436 20.17 0.42 -2.85
CA GLY A 436 20.36 -0.72 -1.96
C GLY A 436 19.22 -0.99 -0.98
N SER A 437 18.19 -0.13 -0.89
CA SER A 437 17.02 -0.40 -0.03
C SER A 437 16.23 -1.64 -0.46
N GLY A 438 16.19 -1.92 -1.78
CA GLY A 438 15.65 -3.17 -2.33
C GLY A 438 16.38 -4.40 -1.79
N ASP A 439 17.71 -4.36 -1.75
CA ASP A 439 18.55 -5.47 -1.26
C ASP A 439 18.25 -5.76 0.21
N VAL A 440 18.08 -4.70 1.03
CA VAL A 440 17.68 -4.81 2.43
C VAL A 440 16.30 -5.48 2.54
N LEU A 441 15.33 -5.03 1.74
CA LEU A 441 13.99 -5.63 1.71
C LEU A 441 14.03 -7.13 1.35
N SER A 442 14.79 -7.54 0.33
CA SER A 442 14.92 -8.96 -0.04
C SER A 442 15.47 -9.79 1.11
N GLY A 443 16.46 -9.25 1.84
CA GLY A 443 17.04 -9.88 3.02
C GLY A 443 16.03 -10.08 4.15
N ILE A 444 15.22 -9.06 4.46
CA ILE A 444 14.19 -9.14 5.51
C ILE A 444 13.14 -10.19 5.15
N ILE A 445 12.63 -10.19 3.91
CA ILE A 445 11.65 -11.18 3.44
C ILE A 445 12.26 -12.58 3.49
N GLY A 446 13.51 -12.74 3.02
CA GLY A 446 14.21 -14.03 3.04
C GLY A 446 14.38 -14.58 4.45
N ALA A 447 14.64 -13.73 5.44
CA ALA A 447 14.71 -14.15 6.84
C ALA A 447 13.38 -14.68 7.35
N HIS A 448 12.28 -13.99 7.06
CA HIS A 448 10.95 -14.44 7.45
C HIS A 448 10.55 -15.76 6.79
N LEU A 449 10.87 -15.94 5.50
CA LEU A 449 10.71 -17.24 4.83
C LEU A 449 11.57 -18.33 5.49
N ALA A 450 12.82 -18.01 5.87
CA ALA A 450 13.69 -18.98 6.53
C ALA A 450 13.12 -19.45 7.87
N GLN A 451 12.39 -18.57 8.55
CA GLN A 451 11.69 -18.86 9.80
C GLN A 451 10.32 -19.55 9.62
N ASP A 452 10.04 -20.10 8.42
CA ASP A 452 8.81 -20.84 8.10
C ASP A 452 7.53 -19.98 8.09
N MET A 453 7.66 -18.65 7.93
CA MET A 453 6.50 -17.82 7.67
C MET A 453 5.94 -18.13 6.27
N PRO A 454 4.61 -18.20 6.09
CA PRO A 454 4.04 -18.32 4.76
C PRO A 454 4.40 -17.09 3.91
N ALA A 455 4.56 -17.28 2.61
CA ALA A 455 5.21 -16.29 1.73
C ALA A 455 4.53 -14.91 1.73
N PHE A 456 3.21 -14.88 1.86
CA PHE A 456 2.45 -13.63 1.86
C PHE A 456 2.70 -12.83 3.13
N GLU A 457 2.64 -13.48 4.29
CA GLU A 457 2.91 -12.89 5.60
C GLU A 457 4.39 -12.50 5.74
N ALA A 458 5.32 -13.30 5.21
CA ALA A 458 6.74 -12.96 5.17
C ALA A 458 7.01 -11.69 4.35
N ALA A 459 6.38 -11.58 3.17
CA ALA A 459 6.46 -10.40 2.32
C ALA A 459 5.83 -9.17 3.00
N ALA A 460 4.64 -9.33 3.59
CA ALA A 460 3.93 -8.28 4.30
C ALA A 460 4.74 -7.73 5.49
N ALA A 461 5.25 -8.63 6.34
CA ALA A 461 6.13 -8.30 7.45
C ALA A 461 7.40 -7.59 6.97
N GLY A 462 8.03 -8.12 5.92
CA GLY A 462 9.25 -7.55 5.36
C GLY A 462 9.06 -6.11 4.87
N VAL A 463 8.02 -5.86 4.07
CA VAL A 463 7.69 -4.52 3.56
C VAL A 463 7.37 -3.54 4.70
N TRP A 464 6.58 -3.98 5.68
CA TRP A 464 6.20 -3.11 6.80
C TRP A 464 7.42 -2.76 7.67
N ARG A 465 8.24 -3.74 8.04
CA ARG A 465 9.44 -3.54 8.88
C ARG A 465 10.48 -2.67 8.16
N HIS A 466 10.60 -2.81 6.84
CA HIS A 466 11.45 -1.97 6.02
C HIS A 466 11.01 -0.49 6.06
N GLY A 467 9.70 -0.21 5.91
CA GLY A 467 9.15 1.14 6.07
C GLY A 467 9.31 1.70 7.50
N GLU A 468 9.12 0.85 8.52
CA GLU A 468 9.33 1.20 9.91
C GLU A 468 10.78 1.60 10.18
N ALA A 469 11.76 0.80 9.73
CA ALA A 469 13.18 1.11 9.85
C ALA A 469 13.52 2.45 9.19
N ALA A 470 13.00 2.70 7.98
CA ALA A 470 13.22 3.95 7.26
C ALA A 470 12.71 5.18 8.00
N ARG A 471 11.54 5.08 8.63
CA ARG A 471 10.97 6.18 9.42
C ARG A 471 11.74 6.40 10.72
N ARG A 472 12.32 5.36 11.33
CA ARG A 472 13.21 5.51 12.51
C ARG A 472 14.55 6.16 12.14
N ALA A 473 15.10 5.81 10.98
CA ALA A 473 16.35 6.37 10.47
C ALA A 473 16.21 7.86 10.09
N GLY A 474 15.07 8.23 9.50
CA GLY A 474 14.78 9.60 9.09
C GLY A 474 15.41 10.02 7.75
N PRO A 475 15.22 11.29 7.33
CA PRO A 475 15.72 11.79 6.05
C PRO A 475 17.24 11.70 5.92
N GLY A 476 17.74 11.33 4.73
CA GLY A 476 19.17 11.20 4.45
C GLY A 476 19.76 9.83 4.73
N LEU A 477 18.93 8.85 5.10
CA LEU A 477 19.35 7.47 5.35
C LEU A 477 20.04 6.82 4.14
N THR A 478 20.92 5.88 4.44
CA THR A 478 21.53 4.94 3.51
C THR A 478 20.95 3.53 3.71
N ALA A 479 21.23 2.62 2.77
CA ALA A 479 20.84 1.23 2.94
C ALA A 479 21.51 0.55 4.15
N GLU A 480 22.71 0.98 4.54
CA GLU A 480 23.38 0.48 5.75
C GLU A 480 22.65 0.95 7.01
N ASP A 481 22.22 2.21 7.05
CA ASP A 481 21.42 2.74 8.18
C ASP A 481 20.13 1.93 8.35
N LEU A 482 19.43 1.61 7.25
CA LEU A 482 18.21 0.79 7.29
C LEU A 482 18.43 -0.52 8.04
N VAL A 483 19.55 -1.19 7.81
CA VAL A 483 19.88 -2.47 8.45
C VAL A 483 20.03 -2.28 9.96
N ASP A 484 20.67 -1.20 10.41
CA ASP A 484 20.83 -0.94 11.84
C ASP A 484 19.52 -0.59 12.55
N PHE A 485 18.64 0.15 11.87
CA PHE A 485 17.32 0.50 12.41
C PHE A 485 16.28 -0.63 12.38
N LEU A 486 16.60 -1.81 11.82
CA LEU A 486 15.79 -3.02 11.99
C LEU A 486 15.82 -3.53 13.44
N LYS A 487 16.91 -3.29 14.16
CA LYS A 487 17.06 -3.71 15.57
C LYS A 487 16.01 -3.01 16.43
N GLY A 488 15.36 -3.75 17.32
CA GLY A 488 14.37 -3.19 18.24
C GLY A 488 13.05 -2.78 17.58
N ILE A 489 12.79 -3.16 16.32
CA ILE A 489 11.41 -3.28 15.83
C ILE A 489 10.86 -4.54 16.48
N ALA A 490 10.41 -4.41 17.74
CA ALA A 490 9.89 -5.51 18.54
C ALA A 490 8.62 -6.10 17.91
N GLU A 491 8.48 -7.41 18.09
CA GLU A 491 7.22 -8.15 17.94
C GLU A 491 6.22 -7.52 18.92
N PHE A 492 5.23 -6.83 18.38
CA PHE A 492 4.39 -5.82 19.05
C PHE A 492 3.70 -6.31 20.35
N GLU A 493 3.61 -5.39 21.32
CA GLU A 493 2.59 -5.39 22.39
C GLU A 493 1.20 -5.05 21.84
#